data_AF-A0A7W4BIP2-F1
#
_entry.id   AF-A0A7W4BIP2-F1
#
_cell.length_a   1.000
_cell.length_b   1.000
_cell.length_c   1.000
_cell.angle_alpha   90.00
_cell.angle_beta   90.00
_cell.angle_gamma   90.00
#
_symmetry.space_group_name_H-M   'P 1'
#
loop_
_entity.id
_entity.type
_entity.pdbx_description
1 polymer ?
#
loop_
_entity_poly.entity_id
_entity_poly.type
_entity_poly.pdbx_seq_one_letter_code
_entity_poly.pdbx_strand_id
1 'polypeptide(L)'
;MKYTCKQRLRGFTLVELIITLVILGILSVTAGPKFLGSSTEDAYAYRDRVLAVLRTAQLRAMQDTGLTSCHKLYITATLIAGPTPDTCTGGADVNNPEDSVVAIKTQRSDFVFTALDDKGAQFTQINFDPLGRSDQSCDGTCRIDISLAGVCISGEGLIYACP
;
A
#
# COMPACT_ATOMS: atom_id res chain seq x y z
N MET A 1 3.78 68.90 -8.94
CA MET A 1 5.18 68.45 -8.85
C MET A 1 5.16 67.00 -8.37
N LYS A 2 5.34 66.02 -9.27
CA LYS A 2 5.27 64.58 -8.96
C LYS A 2 6.69 64.01 -8.94
N TYR A 3 7.17 63.59 -7.77
CA TYR A 3 8.44 62.89 -7.63
C TYR A 3 8.19 61.39 -7.77
N THR A 4 8.57 60.81 -8.91
CA THR A 4 8.51 59.37 -9.11
C THR A 4 9.82 58.77 -8.61
N CYS A 5 9.79 58.04 -7.49
CA CYS A 5 10.95 57.30 -7.00
C CYS A 5 11.12 56.03 -7.85
N LYS A 6 12.22 55.98 -8.61
CA LYS A 6 12.62 54.84 -9.43
C LYS A 6 13.06 53.71 -8.50
N GLN A 7 12.23 52.68 -8.33
CA GLN A 7 12.64 51.48 -7.58
C GLN A 7 13.86 50.87 -8.25
N ARG A 8 14.99 50.89 -7.53
CA ARG A 8 16.23 50.24 -7.96
C ARG A 8 15.99 48.74 -7.87
N LEU A 9 15.90 48.04 -8.99
CA LEU A 9 15.96 46.58 -8.98
C LEU A 9 17.31 46.20 -8.35
N ARG A 10 17.28 45.69 -7.11
CA ARG A 10 18.45 45.10 -6.47
C ARG A 10 18.70 43.77 -7.19
N GLY A 11 19.69 43.75 -8.07
CA GLY A 11 20.17 42.51 -8.67
C GLY A 11 20.81 41.60 -7.63
N PHE A 12 20.72 40.29 -7.86
CA PHE A 12 21.46 39.28 -7.12
C PHE A 12 22.97 39.49 -7.28
N THR A 13 23.76 39.22 -6.25
CA THR A 13 25.22 39.24 -6.38
C THR A 13 25.70 38.02 -7.17
N LEU A 14 26.85 38.12 -7.85
CA LEU A 14 27.43 36.99 -8.59
C LEU A 14 27.65 35.77 -7.69
N VAL A 15 28.10 36.00 -6.45
CA VAL A 15 28.32 34.94 -5.46
C VAL A 15 27.01 34.26 -5.06
N GLU A 16 25.95 35.03 -4.87
CA GLU A 16 24.62 34.51 -4.53
C GLU A 16 24.04 33.64 -5.66
N LEU A 17 24.27 34.01 -6.92
CA LEU A 17 23.89 33.19 -8.06
C LEU A 17 24.66 31.86 -8.11
N ILE A 18 25.96 31.87 -7.81
CA ILE A 18 26.76 30.63 -7.80
C ILE A 18 26.30 29.69 -6.68
N ILE A 19 26.12 30.22 -5.47
CA ILE A 19 25.69 29.42 -4.33
C ILE A 19 24.30 28.81 -4.59
N THR A 20 23.37 29.57 -5.18
CA THR A 20 22.04 29.05 -5.53
C THR A 20 22.09 27.94 -6.58
N LEU A 21 22.93 28.06 -7.62
CA LEU A 21 23.12 26.99 -8.60
C LEU A 21 23.73 25.72 -7.99
N VAL A 22 24.68 25.86 -7.06
CA VAL A 22 25.26 24.71 -6.35
C VAL A 22 24.20 24.01 -5.49
N ILE A 23 23.40 24.77 -4.74
CA ILE A 23 22.32 24.22 -3.91
C ILE A 23 21.29 23.50 -4.79
N LEU A 24 20.85 24.12 -5.89
CA LEU A 24 19.90 23.51 -6.83
C LEU A 24 20.48 22.26 -7.49
N GLY A 25 21.79 22.22 -7.79
CA GLY A 25 22.47 21.05 -8.33
C GLY A 25 22.42 19.86 -7.38
N ILE A 26 22.72 20.07 -6.09
CA ILE A 26 22.68 19.01 -5.07
C ILE A 26 21.24 18.49 -4.88
N LEU A 27 20.26 19.40 -4.83
CA LEU A 27 18.85 19.02 -4.73
C LEU A 27 18.36 18.27 -5.96
N SER A 28 18.81 18.64 -7.17
CA SER A 28 18.40 17.98 -8.41
C SER A 28 18.88 16.53 -8.47
N VAL A 29 20.12 16.24 -8.06
CA VAL A 29 20.65 14.87 -8.06
C VAL A 29 19.96 13.97 -7.02
N THR A 30 19.47 14.53 -5.92
CA THR A 30 18.80 13.78 -4.85
C THR A 30 17.29 13.65 -5.05
N ALA A 31 16.60 14.73 -5.42
CA ALA A 31 15.16 14.75 -5.63
C ALA A 31 14.74 14.30 -7.03
N GLY A 32 15.57 14.51 -8.06
CA GLY A 32 15.28 14.13 -9.44
C GLY A 32 14.96 12.64 -9.60
N PRO A 33 15.81 11.71 -9.12
CA PRO A 33 15.53 10.28 -9.18
C PRO A 33 14.28 9.86 -8.40
N LYS A 34 13.96 10.51 -7.28
CA LYS A 34 12.74 10.25 -6.48
C LYS A 34 11.46 10.78 -7.14
N PHE A 35 11.59 11.84 -7.94
CA PHE A 35 10.46 12.41 -8.69
C PHE A 35 10.19 11.65 -10.01
N LEU A 36 11.25 11.07 -10.58
CA LEU A 36 11.21 10.37 -11.87
C LEU A 36 11.14 8.84 -11.74
N GLY A 37 11.66 8.26 -10.66
CA GLY A 37 11.67 6.82 -10.40
C GLY A 37 10.69 6.45 -9.29
N SER A 38 10.17 5.23 -9.21
CA SER A 38 9.98 4.17 -10.20
C SER A 38 8.88 3.28 -9.63
N SER A 39 8.10 2.65 -10.50
CA SER A 39 7.02 1.74 -10.11
C SER A 39 7.48 0.65 -9.10
N THR A 40 8.73 0.20 -9.15
CA THR A 40 9.25 -0.82 -8.23
C THR A 40 9.28 -0.38 -6.75
N GLU A 41 9.55 0.88 -6.43
CA GLU A 41 9.47 1.36 -5.02
C GLU A 41 8.02 1.29 -4.50
N ASP A 42 7.04 1.54 -5.39
CA ASP A 42 5.62 1.47 -5.06
C ASP A 42 5.18 0.00 -4.81
N ALA A 43 5.71 -0.98 -5.53
CA ALA A 43 5.36 -2.39 -5.34
C ALA A 43 5.71 -2.91 -3.93
N TYR A 44 6.90 -2.58 -3.42
CA TYR A 44 7.30 -2.93 -2.06
C TYR A 44 6.47 -2.16 -1.01
N ALA A 45 6.16 -0.89 -1.26
CA ALA A 45 5.31 -0.11 -0.37
C ALA A 45 3.87 -0.69 -0.31
N TYR A 46 3.32 -1.15 -1.44
CA TYR A 46 2.04 -1.85 -1.46
C TYR A 46 2.11 -3.19 -0.74
N ARG A 47 3.18 -3.98 -0.95
CA ARG A 47 3.39 -5.25 -0.21
C ARG A 47 3.37 -5.01 1.30
N ASP A 48 4.09 -4.01 1.80
CA ASP A 48 4.18 -3.74 3.23
C ASP A 48 2.83 -3.25 3.80
N ARG A 49 2.04 -2.51 3.01
CA ARG A 49 0.65 -2.19 3.36
C ARG A 49 -0.22 -3.43 3.42
N VAL A 50 -0.18 -4.30 2.41
CA VAL A 50 -0.95 -5.56 2.40
C VAL A 50 -0.59 -6.42 3.61
N LEU A 51 0.71 -6.53 3.93
CA LEU A 51 1.20 -7.26 5.10
C LEU A 51 0.63 -6.68 6.41
N ALA A 52 0.61 -5.36 6.56
CA ALA A 52 0.03 -4.69 7.72
C ALA A 52 -1.48 -4.94 7.85
N VAL A 53 -2.21 -4.86 6.73
CA VAL A 53 -3.66 -5.05 6.69
C VAL A 53 -4.04 -6.48 7.04
N LEU A 54 -3.40 -7.47 6.42
CA LEU A 54 -3.63 -8.88 6.71
C LEU A 54 -3.35 -9.22 8.19
N ARG A 55 -2.24 -8.73 8.75
CA ARG A 55 -1.93 -8.92 10.18
C ARG A 55 -2.94 -8.23 11.08
N THR A 56 -3.46 -7.07 10.68
CA THR A 56 -4.50 -6.37 11.44
C THR A 56 -5.79 -7.16 11.44
N ALA A 57 -6.23 -7.67 10.29
CA ALA A 57 -7.41 -8.54 10.19
C ALA A 57 -7.23 -9.83 11.02
N GLN A 58 -6.06 -10.46 10.95
CA GLN A 58 -5.71 -11.64 11.75
C GLN A 58 -5.75 -11.35 13.26
N LEU A 59 -5.15 -10.24 13.71
CA LEU A 59 -5.16 -9.84 15.12
C LEU A 59 -6.58 -9.60 15.62
N ARG A 60 -7.45 -9.00 14.80
CA ARG A 60 -8.85 -8.82 15.17
C ARG A 60 -9.60 -10.14 15.30
N ALA A 61 -9.38 -11.09 14.38
CA ALA A 61 -9.95 -12.43 14.50
C ALA A 61 -9.58 -13.13 15.80
N MET A 62 -8.35 -12.92 16.28
CA MET A 62 -7.90 -13.46 17.57
C MET A 62 -8.43 -12.68 18.79
N GLN A 63 -8.82 -11.41 18.61
CA GLN A 63 -9.35 -10.55 19.67
C GLN A 63 -10.87 -10.66 19.83
N ASP A 64 -11.58 -10.87 18.73
CA ASP A 64 -13.04 -11.03 18.71
C ASP A 64 -13.40 -12.42 18.17
N THR A 65 -13.59 -13.36 19.10
CA THR A 65 -13.89 -14.76 18.78
C THR A 65 -15.40 -15.02 18.67
N GLY A 66 -16.21 -13.97 18.49
CA GLY A 66 -17.66 -14.09 18.36
C GLY A 66 -18.05 -14.90 17.11
N LEU A 67 -19.19 -15.60 17.18
CA LEU A 67 -19.73 -16.38 16.06
C LEU A 67 -20.24 -15.49 14.90
N THR A 68 -20.33 -14.18 15.13
CA THR A 68 -20.77 -13.16 14.17
C THR A 68 -19.62 -12.23 13.73
N SER A 69 -18.39 -12.52 14.14
CA SER A 69 -17.26 -11.62 13.92
C SER A 69 -16.71 -11.77 12.50
N CYS A 70 -16.72 -10.68 11.73
CA CYS A 70 -16.29 -10.69 10.33
C CYS A 70 -14.92 -10.06 10.16
N HIS A 71 -13.92 -10.92 9.97
CA HIS A 71 -12.53 -10.57 9.74
C HIS A 71 -12.11 -10.95 8.34
N LYS A 72 -13.02 -10.65 7.40
CA LYS A 72 -12.90 -11.05 6.00
C LYS A 72 -12.40 -9.88 5.18
N LEU A 73 -11.35 -10.14 4.42
CA LEU A 73 -10.83 -9.24 3.41
C LEU A 73 -11.25 -9.72 2.03
N TYR A 74 -11.67 -8.79 1.19
CA TYR A 74 -11.89 -9.00 -0.23
C TYR A 74 -10.68 -8.52 -1.02
N ILE A 75 -10.26 -9.34 -1.98
CA ILE A 75 -9.10 -9.10 -2.84
C ILE A 75 -9.61 -8.98 -4.27
N THR A 76 -9.46 -7.80 -4.83
CA THR A 76 -9.71 -7.47 -6.23
C THR A 76 -8.39 -7.00 -6.86
N ALA A 77 -8.33 -6.98 -8.19
CA ALA A 77 -7.15 -6.53 -8.95
C ALA A 77 -6.51 -5.23 -8.43
N THR A 78 -7.28 -4.28 -7.91
CA THR A 78 -6.78 -2.96 -7.48
C THR A 78 -7.11 -2.61 -6.04
N LEU A 79 -7.74 -3.51 -5.29
CA LEU A 79 -8.28 -3.21 -3.97
C LEU A 79 -8.21 -4.42 -3.04
N ILE A 80 -7.69 -4.20 -1.84
CA ILE A 80 -7.81 -5.11 -0.71
C ILE A 80 -8.48 -4.34 0.44
N ALA A 81 -9.68 -4.78 0.83
CA ALA A 81 -10.46 -4.15 1.89
C ALA A 81 -11.48 -5.11 2.48
N GLY A 82 -11.86 -4.89 3.75
CA GLY A 82 -12.97 -5.58 4.39
C GLY A 82 -14.33 -5.06 3.90
N PRO A 83 -15.43 -5.74 4.26
CA PRO A 83 -16.78 -5.25 4.02
C PRO A 83 -17.07 -3.97 4.83
N THR A 84 -18.17 -3.29 4.51
CA THR A 84 -18.66 -2.18 5.34
C THR A 84 -18.81 -2.63 6.80
N PRO A 85 -18.44 -1.78 7.79
CA PRO A 85 -18.59 -2.09 9.21
C PRO A 85 -19.98 -2.63 9.55
N ASP A 86 -20.05 -3.51 10.55
CA ASP A 86 -21.28 -4.08 11.13
C ASP A 86 -22.13 -5.01 10.25
N THR A 87 -21.89 -5.09 8.94
CA THR A 87 -22.77 -5.87 8.04
C THR A 87 -22.24 -7.24 7.68
N CYS A 88 -20.95 -7.54 7.85
CA CYS A 88 -20.33 -8.85 7.52
C CYS A 88 -20.66 -9.40 6.11
N THR A 89 -21.29 -8.57 5.28
CA THR A 89 -21.97 -8.87 4.02
C THR A 89 -21.71 -7.71 3.09
N GLY A 90 -21.73 -7.97 1.79
CA GLY A 90 -21.22 -7.03 0.80
C GLY A 90 -19.79 -7.37 0.36
N GLY A 91 -19.24 -6.54 -0.52
CA GLY A 91 -17.90 -6.70 -1.08
C GLY A 91 -16.88 -5.77 -0.42
N ALA A 92 -15.73 -5.58 -1.07
CA ALA A 92 -14.68 -4.66 -0.62
C ALA A 92 -15.21 -3.22 -0.49
N ASP A 93 -15.08 -2.62 0.69
CA ASP A 93 -15.44 -1.22 0.94
C ASP A 93 -14.19 -0.33 1.00
N VAL A 94 -14.03 0.56 0.02
CA VAL A 94 -12.88 1.48 -0.09
C VAL A 94 -12.82 2.54 1.01
N ASN A 95 -13.92 2.74 1.74
CA ASN A 95 -14.04 3.72 2.81
C ASN A 95 -14.10 3.05 4.19
N ASN A 96 -13.83 1.74 4.28
CA ASN A 96 -13.84 1.04 5.55
C ASN A 96 -12.77 1.64 6.49
N PRO A 97 -13.18 2.28 7.61
CA PRO A 97 -12.23 2.85 8.56
C PRO A 97 -11.65 1.79 9.51
N GLU A 98 -12.32 0.64 9.62
CA GLU A 98 -11.92 -0.44 10.49
C GLU A 98 -10.84 -1.24 9.78
N ASP A 99 -11.14 -1.88 8.65
CA ASP A 99 -10.15 -2.69 7.94
C ASP A 99 -9.31 -1.80 7.04
N SER A 100 -8.05 -1.58 7.42
CA SER A 100 -7.16 -0.65 6.71
C SER A 100 -7.15 -0.96 5.21
N VAL A 101 -7.60 -0.01 4.39
CA VAL A 101 -7.83 -0.22 2.95
C VAL A 101 -6.52 -0.10 2.16
N VAL A 102 -6.24 -1.07 1.27
CA VAL A 102 -5.16 -0.97 0.28
C VAL A 102 -5.74 -0.82 -1.11
N ALA A 103 -5.68 0.39 -1.66
CA ALA A 103 -6.10 0.67 -3.03
C ALA A 103 -4.90 1.05 -3.90
N ILE A 104 -4.75 0.39 -5.05
CA ILE A 104 -3.80 0.77 -6.09
C ILE A 104 -4.40 1.91 -6.89
N LYS A 105 -3.75 3.06 -6.88
CA LYS A 105 -4.13 4.19 -7.76
C LYS A 105 -3.53 3.96 -9.15
N THR A 106 -4.36 3.49 -10.07
CA THR A 106 -4.01 3.14 -11.46
C THR A 106 -3.43 4.29 -12.30
N GLN A 107 -3.42 5.52 -11.79
CA GLN A 107 -2.88 6.69 -12.51
C GLN A 107 -1.34 6.77 -12.52
N ARG A 108 -0.64 5.95 -11.74
CA ARG A 108 0.84 5.95 -11.68
C ARG A 108 1.49 4.60 -11.95
N SER A 109 0.74 3.50 -11.94
CA SER A 109 1.30 2.15 -12.07
C SER A 109 0.26 1.14 -12.58
N ASP A 110 0.69 0.20 -13.41
CA ASP A 110 -0.08 -0.95 -13.89
C ASP A 110 0.05 -2.15 -12.93
N PHE A 111 -0.14 -1.90 -11.64
CA PHE A 111 -0.07 -2.95 -10.62
C PHE A 111 -1.43 -3.60 -10.41
N VAL A 112 -1.40 -4.92 -10.32
CA VAL A 112 -2.56 -5.75 -10.07
C VAL A 112 -2.24 -6.72 -8.94
N PHE A 113 -3.19 -6.88 -8.01
CA PHE A 113 -3.18 -7.94 -7.02
C PHE A 113 -3.62 -9.25 -7.66
N THR A 114 -2.82 -10.30 -7.47
CA THR A 114 -3.21 -11.67 -7.81
C THR A 114 -3.00 -12.55 -6.60
N ALA A 115 -4.07 -13.14 -6.09
CA ALA A 115 -4.06 -14.02 -4.93
C ALA A 115 -4.28 -15.47 -5.36
N LEU A 116 -3.31 -16.33 -5.05
CA LEU A 116 -3.24 -17.74 -5.46
C LEU A 116 -3.03 -18.63 -4.25
N ASP A 117 -3.78 -19.71 -4.16
CA ASP A 117 -3.56 -20.76 -3.16
C ASP A 117 -2.33 -21.62 -3.51
N ASP A 118 -2.00 -22.58 -2.64
CA ASP A 118 -0.86 -23.48 -2.83
C ASP A 118 -0.97 -24.35 -4.10
N LYS A 119 -2.18 -24.51 -4.64
CA LYS A 119 -2.47 -25.28 -5.86
C LYS A 119 -2.57 -24.40 -7.11
N GLY A 120 -2.33 -23.09 -6.97
CA GLY A 120 -2.41 -22.12 -8.06
C GLY A 120 -3.84 -21.71 -8.43
N ALA A 121 -4.84 -22.00 -7.59
CA ALA A 121 -6.20 -21.52 -7.79
C ALA A 121 -6.35 -20.10 -7.25
N GLN A 122 -7.06 -19.25 -7.99
CA GLN A 122 -7.27 -17.86 -7.58
C GLN A 122 -8.32 -17.77 -6.48
N PHE A 123 -8.02 -17.01 -5.43
CA PHE A 123 -9.00 -16.63 -4.40
C PHE A 123 -9.23 -15.12 -4.38
N THR A 124 -10.46 -14.70 -4.09
CA THR A 124 -10.87 -13.29 -4.08
C THR A 124 -11.27 -12.80 -2.69
N GLN A 125 -11.14 -13.66 -1.69
CA GLN A 125 -11.47 -13.38 -0.31
C GLN A 125 -10.58 -14.20 0.61
N ILE A 126 -10.29 -13.66 1.79
CA ILE A 126 -9.58 -14.36 2.85
C ILE A 126 -10.21 -13.97 4.18
N ASN A 127 -10.44 -14.95 5.04
CA ASN A 127 -10.93 -14.79 6.39
C ASN A 127 -9.96 -15.48 7.37
N PHE A 128 -9.90 -14.97 8.58
CA PHE A 128 -9.12 -15.58 9.66
C PHE A 128 -10.03 -16.18 10.73
N ASP A 129 -9.67 -17.35 11.21
CA ASP A 129 -10.33 -17.98 12.35
C ASP A 129 -9.84 -17.36 13.68
N PRO A 130 -10.48 -17.69 14.83
CA PRO A 130 -10.06 -17.20 16.15
C PRO A 130 -8.63 -17.60 16.58
N LEU A 131 -7.98 -18.53 15.87
CA LEU A 131 -6.58 -18.93 16.08
C LEU A 131 -5.63 -18.20 15.13
N GLY A 132 -6.14 -17.31 14.28
CA GLY A 132 -5.37 -16.54 13.31
C GLY A 132 -4.99 -17.33 12.05
N ARG A 133 -5.63 -18.47 11.77
CA ARG A 133 -5.40 -19.27 10.56
C ARG A 133 -6.31 -18.80 9.43
N SER A 134 -5.80 -18.81 8.21
CA SER A 134 -6.60 -18.44 7.03
C SER A 134 -7.59 -19.54 6.66
N ASP A 135 -8.76 -19.16 6.15
CA ASP A 135 -9.77 -20.09 5.61
C ASP A 135 -9.40 -20.66 4.22
N GLN A 136 -8.34 -20.14 3.61
CA GLN A 136 -7.82 -20.59 2.32
C GLN A 136 -7.00 -21.88 2.47
N SER A 137 -6.93 -22.69 1.40
CA SER A 137 -6.15 -23.94 1.36
C SER A 137 -4.64 -23.68 1.23
N CYS A 138 -4.04 -23.08 2.25
CA CYS A 138 -2.63 -22.72 2.29
C CYS A 138 -1.74 -23.84 2.85
N ASP A 139 -2.00 -25.11 2.49
CA ASP A 139 -1.30 -26.29 3.03
C ASP A 139 0.24 -26.16 2.95
N GLY A 140 0.76 -25.58 1.85
CA GLY A 140 2.13 -25.08 1.76
C GLY A 140 2.20 -23.56 1.96
N THR A 141 1.95 -22.77 0.92
CA THR A 141 1.98 -21.30 0.98
C THR A 141 1.01 -20.67 -0.02
N CYS A 142 0.04 -19.90 0.49
CA CYS A 142 -0.75 -18.98 -0.34
C CYS A 142 0.04 -17.70 -0.61
N ARG A 143 -0.17 -17.10 -1.78
CA ARG A 143 0.56 -15.92 -2.23
C ARG A 143 -0.36 -14.84 -2.75
N ILE A 144 -0.11 -13.60 -2.34
CA ILE A 144 -0.73 -12.40 -2.90
C ILE A 144 0.38 -11.59 -3.56
N ASP A 145 0.42 -11.62 -4.89
CA ASP A 145 1.41 -10.95 -5.70
C ASP A 145 1.01 -9.52 -6.07
N ILE A 146 2.01 -8.64 -6.07
CA ILE A 146 1.99 -7.24 -6.46
C ILE A 146 3.20 -7.01 -7.38
N SER A 147 3.07 -7.40 -8.65
CA SER A 147 4.14 -7.29 -9.65
C SER A 147 5.46 -7.97 -9.23
N LEU A 148 6.43 -7.23 -8.71
CA LEU A 148 7.77 -7.71 -8.32
C LEU A 148 7.87 -8.10 -6.84
N ALA A 149 6.81 -7.91 -6.06
CA ALA A 149 6.76 -8.17 -4.63
C ALA A 149 5.51 -9.00 -4.30
N GLY A 150 5.53 -9.75 -3.20
CA GLY A 150 4.38 -10.54 -2.78
C GLY A 150 4.31 -10.74 -1.28
N VAL A 151 3.11 -11.05 -0.78
CA VAL A 151 2.86 -11.45 0.61
C VAL A 151 2.49 -12.93 0.62
N CYS A 152 3.12 -13.68 1.50
CA CYS A 152 2.97 -15.13 1.63
C CYS A 152 2.27 -15.44 2.96
N ILE A 153 1.39 -16.44 2.91
CA ILE A 153 0.59 -16.89 4.05
C ILE A 153 0.76 -18.41 4.16
N SER A 154 1.23 -18.88 5.31
CA SER A 154 1.31 -20.31 5.63
C SER A 154 -0.04 -20.82 6.12
N GLY A 155 -0.31 -22.13 5.97
CA GLY A 155 -1.50 -22.79 6.50
C GLY A 155 -1.69 -22.65 8.01
N GLU A 156 -0.60 -22.43 8.75
CA GLU A 156 -0.65 -22.15 10.19
C GLU A 156 -0.96 -20.69 10.52
N GLY A 157 -1.22 -19.84 9.52
CA GLY A 157 -1.56 -18.42 9.70
C GLY A 157 -0.37 -17.46 9.76
N LEU A 158 0.86 -17.92 9.50
CA LEU A 158 2.03 -17.03 9.45
C LEU A 158 1.97 -16.13 8.21
N ILE A 159 2.02 -14.81 8.40
CA ILE A 159 1.98 -13.80 7.34
C ILE A 159 3.34 -13.10 7.21
N TYR A 160 3.97 -13.21 6.05
CA TYR A 160 5.34 -12.75 5.80
C TYR A 160 5.54 -12.25 4.36
N ALA A 161 6.63 -11.52 4.11
CA ALA A 161 6.98 -11.12 2.75
C ALA A 161 7.51 -12.33 1.98
N CYS A 162 7.01 -12.56 0.76
CA CYS A 162 7.54 -13.62 -0.09
C CYS A 162 9.00 -13.34 -0.47
N PRO A 163 9.82 -14.39 -0.62
CA PRO A 163 11.17 -14.28 -1.16
C PRO A 163 11.18 -13.91 -2.65
#